data_AF-A0A1Y3ECB9-F1
#
_entry.id   AF-A0A1Y3ECB9-F1
#
_cell.length_a   1.000
_cell.length_b   1.000
_cell.length_c   1.000
_cell.angle_alpha   90.00
_cell.angle_beta   90.00
_cell.angle_gamma   90.00
#
_symmetry.space_group_name_H-M   'P 1'
#
loop_
_entity.id
_entity.type
_entity.pdbx_description
1 polymer ?
#
loop_
_entity_poly.entity_id
_entity_poly.type
_entity_poly.pdbx_seq_one_letter_code
_entity_poly.pdbx_strand_id
1 'polypeptide(L)' 'MWTALLNAAKNGYIEICKVLLDAGANIEDSDVASWTPLCWAVYKKREDIVRLFIEKGASVNVIDEVRQIIFLFQSYLK' A
#
# COMPACT_ATOMS: atom_id res chain seq x y z
N MET A 1 11.83 -3.07 8.24
CA MET A 1 12.04 -1.86 9.07
C MET A 1 10.80 -0.98 8.93
N TRP A 2 10.37 -0.22 9.95
CA TRP A 2 9.25 0.71 9.75
C TRP A 2 9.71 1.96 9.00
N THR A 3 9.08 2.25 7.87
CA THR A 3 9.30 3.48 7.09
C THR A 3 8.15 4.47 7.32
N ALA A 4 8.37 5.73 6.96
CA ALA A 4 7.33 6.74 7.02
C ALA A 4 6.13 6.35 6.13
N LEU A 5 6.38 5.78 4.95
CA LEU A 5 5.33 5.37 4.02
C LEU A 5 4.49 4.20 4.56
N LEU A 6 5.13 3.22 5.22
CA LEU A 6 4.41 2.12 5.89
C LEU A 6 3.46 2.64 6.98
N ASN A 7 3.92 3.58 7.81
CA ASN A 7 3.08 4.18 8.84
C ASN A 7 1.95 5.04 8.26
N ALA A 8 2.23 5.83 7.22
CA ALA A 8 1.21 6.65 6.56
C ALA A 8 0.12 5.78 5.93
N ALA A 9 0.51 4.72 5.21
CA ALA A 9 -0.41 3.77 4.59
C ALA A 9 -1.28 3.03 5.61
N LYS A 10 -0.66 2.50 6.68
CA LYS A 10 -1.37 1.81 7.76
C LYS A 10 -2.40 2.69 8.46
N ASN A 11 -2.07 3.97 8.68
CA ASN A 11 -2.95 4.87 9.43
C ASN A 11 -4.01 5.56 8.56
N GLY A 12 -3.83 5.61 7.24
CA GLY A 12 -4.78 6.26 6.32
C GLY A 12 -4.43 7.70 5.97
N TYR A 13 -3.15 8.08 6.03
CA TYR A 13 -2.71 9.44 5.74
C TYR A 13 -2.37 9.63 4.26
N ILE A 14 -3.40 9.77 3.41
CA ILE A 14 -3.23 9.84 1.96
C ILE A 14 -2.33 11.00 1.49
N GLU A 15 -2.49 12.20 2.04
CA GLU A 15 -1.66 13.35 1.65
C GLU A 15 -0.19 13.16 2.05
N ILE A 16 0.07 12.50 3.19
CA ILE A 16 1.42 12.12 3.60
C ILE A 16 1.99 11.07 2.65
N CYS A 17 1.18 10.09 2.23
CA CYS A 17 1.62 9.10 1.24
C CYS A 17 2.04 9.76 -0.07
N LYS A 18 1.26 10.72 -0.59
CA LYS A 18 1.60 11.48 -1.80
C LYS A 18 2.92 12.24 -1.64
N VAL A 19 3.06 13.03 -0.58
CA VAL A 19 4.29 13.79 -0.31
C VAL A 19 5.52 12.90 -0.21
N LEU A 20 5.40 11.75 0.47
CA LEU A 20 6.51 10.80 0.60
C LEU A 20 6.88 10.17 -0.74
N LEU A 21 5.90 9.78 -1.55
CA LEU A 21 6.15 9.24 -2.89
C LEU A 21 6.79 10.28 -3.82
N ASP A 22 6.32 11.53 -3.78
CA ASP A 22 6.89 12.62 -4.58
C ASP A 22 8.31 12.99 -4.11
N ALA A 23 8.63 12.75 -2.83
CA ALA A 23 9.98 12.87 -2.27
C ALA A 23 10.88 11.65 -2.57
N GLY A 24 10.40 10.66 -3.32
CA GLY A 24 11.17 9.50 -3.73
C GLY A 24 11.17 8.33 -2.73
N ALA A 25 10.22 8.27 -1.80
CA ALA A 25 10.04 7.08 -0.96
C ALA A 25 9.77 5.85 -1.82
N ASN A 26 10.45 4.74 -1.51
CA ASN A 26 10.26 3.50 -2.25
C ASN A 26 8.93 2.84 -1.84
N ILE A 27 8.04 2.68 -2.82
CA ILE A 27 6.71 2.09 -2.64
C ILE A 27 6.76 0.59 -2.31
N GLU A 28 7.90 -0.06 -2.53
CA GLU A 28 8.12 -1.48 -2.26
C GLU A 28 8.87 -1.76 -0.95
N ASP A 29 9.25 -0.72 -0.19
CA ASP A 29 9.91 -0.90 1.10
C ASP A 29 8.99 -1.63 2.08
N SER A 30 9.47 -2.75 2.61
CA SER A 30 8.69 -3.61 3.49
C SER A 30 9.19 -3.62 4.94
N ASP A 31 8.27 -3.93 5.85
CA ASP A 31 8.62 -4.18 7.24
C ASP A 31 9.31 -5.54 7.43
N VAL A 32 9.62 -5.90 8.68
CA VAL A 32 10.28 -7.17 9.01
C VAL A 32 9.42 -8.41 8.70
N ALA A 33 8.12 -8.24 8.50
CA ALA A 33 7.19 -9.28 8.07
C ALA A 33 7.04 -9.33 6.54
N SER A 34 7.86 -8.58 5.80
CA SER A 34 7.75 -8.42 4.33
C SER A 34 6.44 -7.77 3.89
N TRP A 35 5.79 -6.97 4.75
CA TRP A 35 4.59 -6.22 4.37
C TRP A 35 4.97 -4.89 3.74
N THR A 36 4.50 -4.66 2.51
CA THR A 36 4.64 -3.40 1.79
C THR A 36 3.58 -2.37 2.26
N PRO A 37 3.71 -1.09 1.88
CA PRO A 37 2.69 -0.08 2.13
C PRO A 37 1.33 -0.49 1.57
N LEU A 38 1.30 -1.15 0.41
CA LEU A 38 0.08 -1.70 -0.19
C LEU A 38 -0.54 -2.79 0.71
N CYS A 39 0.24 -3.72 1.27
CA CYS A 39 -0.27 -4.72 2.22
C CYS A 39 -1.00 -4.06 3.40
N TRP A 40 -0.38 -3.05 4.00
CA TRP A 40 -0.95 -2.35 5.15
C TRP A 40 -2.21 -1.57 4.80
N ALA A 41 -2.22 -0.87 3.66
CA ALA A 41 -3.39 -0.13 3.19
C ALA A 41 -4.58 -1.07 2.96
N VAL A 42 -4.35 -2.23 2.33
CA VAL A 42 -5.37 -3.26 2.07
C VAL A 42 -5.90 -3.85 3.38
N TYR A 43 -5.00 -4.29 4.27
CA TYR A 43 -5.38 -4.88 5.56
C TYR A 43 -6.17 -3.89 6.44
N LYS A 44 -5.85 -2.60 6.36
CA LYS A 44 -6.55 -1.53 7.09
C LYS A 44 -7.72 -0.91 6.31
N LYS A 45 -8.08 -1.48 5.15
CA LYS A 45 -9.20 -1.05 4.29
C LYS A 45 -9.13 0.44 3.93
N ARG A 46 -7.94 0.92 3.57
CA ARG A 46 -7.66 2.30 3.13
C ARG A 46 -7.77 2.40 1.62
N GLU A 47 -8.99 2.39 1.10
CA GLU A 47 -9.24 2.24 -0.35
C GLU A 47 -8.63 3.33 -1.22
N ASP A 48 -8.62 4.56 -0.72
CA ASP A 48 -8.03 5.74 -1.33
C ASP A 48 -6.52 5.59 -1.51
N ILE A 49 -5.84 5.06 -0.50
CA ILE A 49 -4.40 4.75 -0.54
C ILE A 49 -4.12 3.53 -1.41
N VAL A 50 -4.99 2.51 -1.38
CA VAL A 50 -4.86 1.34 -2.27
C VAL A 50 -4.92 1.77 -3.73
N ARG A 51 -5.89 2.62 -4.11
CA ARG A 51 -5.97 3.19 -5.46
C ARG A 51 -4.71 3.99 -5.81
N LEU A 52 -4.29 4.91 -4.93
CA LEU A 52 -3.08 5.70 -5.14
C LEU A 52 -1.84 4.82 -5.40
N PHE A 53 -1.65 3.76 -4.61
CA PHE A 53 -0.47 2.90 -4.75
C PHE A 53 -0.52 2.04 -6.01
N ILE A 54 -1.69 1.52 -6.39
CA ILE A 54 -1.86 0.80 -7.66
C ILE A 54 -1.58 1.73 -8.85
N GLU A 55 -2.11 2.96 -8.82
CA GLU A 55 -1.86 3.98 -9.86
C GLU A 55 -0.38 4.37 -9.96
N LYS A 56 0.33 4.38 -8.84
CA LYS A 56 1.78 4.64 -8.77
C LYS A 56 2.64 3.40 -9.11
N GLY A 57 2.02 2.28 -9.48
CA GLY A 57 2.72 1.08 -9.96
C GLY A 57 3.21 0.14 -8.86
N ALA A 58 2.63 0.18 -7.66
CA ALA A 58 2.96 -0.76 -6.60
C ALA A 58 2.71 -2.21 -7.05
N SER A 59 3.66 -3.09 -6.74
CA SER A 59 3.57 -4.50 -7.04
C SER A 59 2.44 -5.15 -6.25
N VAL A 60 1.59 -5.86 -6.98
CA VAL A 60 0.50 -6.67 -6.41
C VAL A 60 1.03 -8.05 -6.00
N ASN A 61 2.34 -8.28 -6.05
CA ASN A 61 2.97 -9.52 -5.59
C ASN A 61 3.13 -9.52 -4.06
N VAL A 62 2.00 -9.36 -3.38
CA VAL A 62 1.87 -9.43 -1.93
C VAL A 62 1.74 -10.87 -1.47
N ILE A 63 2.07 -11.12 -0.20
CA ILE A 63 1.93 -12.44 0.43
C ILE A 63 0.52 -13.03 0.22
N ASP A 64 0.42 -14.35 0.14
CA ASP A 64 -0.80 -15.06 -0.28
C ASP A 64 -2.07 -14.65 0.51
N GLU A 65 -1.93 -14.32 1.79
CA GLU A 65 -3.03 -13.84 2.65
C GLU A 65 -3.63 -12.50 2.17
N VAL A 66 -2.80 -11.60 1.65
CA VAL A 66 -3.23 -10.28 1.15
C VAL A 66 -3.59 -10.34 -0.34
N ARG A 67 -3.01 -11.29 -1.08
CA ARG A 67 -3.25 -11.49 -2.51
C ARG A 67 -4.73 -11.64 -2.83
N GLN A 68 -5.47 -12.43 -2.06
CA GLN A 68 -6.92 -12.59 -2.23
C GLN A 68 -7.69 -11.28 -2.03
N ILE A 69 -7.25 -10.45 -1.08
CA ILE A 69 -7.88 -9.16 -0.77
C ILE A 69 -7.63 -8.16 -1.90
N ILE A 70 -6.41 -8.13 -2.47
CA ILE A 70 -6.14 -7.26 -3.63
C ILE A 70 -6.91 -7.72 -4.86
N PHE A 71 -6.99 -9.03 -5.13
CA PHE A 71 -7.83 -9.55 -6.23
C PHE A 71 -9.29 -9.11 -6.07
N LEU A 72 -9.81 -9.14 -4.84
CA LEU A 72 -11.15 -8.66 -4.56
C LEU A 72 -11.27 -7.15 -4.83
N PHE A 73 -10.33 -6.32 -4.35
CA PHE A 73 -10.33 -4.88 -4.63
C PHE A 73 -10.20 -4.53 -6.12
N GLN A 74 -9.33 -5.23 -6.87
CA GLN A 74 -9.21 -5.06 -8.32
C GLN A 74 -10.50 -5.44 -9.05
N SER A 75 -11.24 -6.44 -8.54
CA SER A 75 -12.54 -6.81 -9.11
C SER A 75 -13.63 -5.74 -8.88
N TYR A 76 -13.50 -4.93 -7.81
CA TYR A 76 -14.42 -3.83 -7.49
C TYR A 76 -14.11 -2.51 -8.22
N LEU A 77 -12.93 -2.37 -8.82
CA LEU A 77 -12.54 -1.18 -9.59
C LEU A 77 -12.96 -1.25 -11.08
N LYS A 78 -13.88 -2.15 -11.43
CA LYS A 78 -14.50 -2.22 -12.78
C LYS A 78 -15.62 -1.20 -12.97
#